data_AF-A0A8J8CQL0-F1
#
_entry.id   AF-A0A8J8CQL0-F1
#
_cell.length_a   1.000
_cell.length_b   1.000
_cell.length_c   1.000
_cell.angle_alpha   90.00
_cell.angle_beta   90.00
_cell.angle_gamma   90.00
#
_symmetry.space_group_name_H-M   'P 1'
#
loop_
_entity.id
_entity.type
_entity.pdbx_description
1 polymer ?
#
loop_
_entity_poly.entity_id
_entity_poly.type
_entity_poly.pdbx_seq_one_letter_code
_entity_poly.pdbx_strand_id
1 'polypeptide(L)'
;MSFVKITKNPRSIEFREKVMELAGDDINICYQCGECSGGCPEAAAMDLLPNQIMHKIQLGDDTILDANTYWICSSCLVCSARCPKGIDIAKVMESLREISLRKKKNYVKLEALSKEDLEELPQIALISSFKKQTS
;
A
#
# COMPACT_ATOMS: atom_id res chain seq x y z
N MET A 1 11.95 31.04 -9.46
CA MET A 1 11.93 30.06 -8.36
C MET A 1 10.53 29.96 -7.81
N SER A 2 9.79 28.89 -8.13
CA SER A 2 8.49 28.63 -7.51
C SER A 2 8.72 28.10 -6.10
N PHE A 3 8.27 28.84 -5.09
CA PHE A 3 8.27 28.40 -3.71
C PHE A 3 7.26 27.25 -3.57
N VAL A 4 7.74 26.06 -3.22
CA VAL A 4 6.87 24.94 -2.82
C VAL A 4 6.19 25.36 -1.52
N LYS A 5 4.90 25.68 -1.59
CA LYS A 5 4.08 25.92 -0.40
C LYS A 5 3.87 24.58 0.32
N ILE A 6 4.57 24.36 1.42
CA ILE A 6 4.29 23.23 2.33
C ILE A 6 3.04 23.60 3.13
N THR A 7 1.87 23.35 2.55
CA THR A 7 0.59 23.43 3.26
C THR A 7 0.45 22.19 4.14
N LYS A 8 0.49 22.35 5.47
CA LYS A 8 0.04 21.30 6.40
C LYS A 8 -1.46 21.12 6.23
N ASN A 9 -1.86 20.18 5.37
CA ASN A 9 -3.25 19.79 5.20
C ASN A 9 -3.63 18.89 6.39
N PRO A 10 -4.66 19.18 7.20
CA PRO A 10 -5.06 18.29 8.31
C PRO A 10 -5.31 16.85 7.86
N ARG A 11 -5.76 16.66 6.61
CA ARG A 11 -5.94 15.34 5.98
C ARG A 11 -4.65 14.51 5.89
N SER A 12 -3.48 15.17 5.76
CA SER A 12 -2.19 14.50 5.66
C SER A 12 -1.72 13.92 7.00
N ILE A 13 -2.16 14.53 8.11
CA ILE A 13 -1.85 14.07 9.46
C ILE A 13 -2.65 12.82 9.80
N GLU A 14 -3.97 12.85 9.55
CA GLU A 14 -4.87 11.71 9.80
C GLU A 14 -4.44 10.47 9.01
N PHE A 15 -4.04 10.64 7.75
CA PHE A 15 -3.55 9.53 6.93
C PHE A 15 -2.31 8.88 7.51
N ARG A 16 -1.29 9.68 7.85
CA ARG A 16 -0.05 9.19 8.43
C ARG A 16 -0.28 8.47 9.76
N GLU A 17 -1.09 9.05 10.64
CA GLU A 17 -1.46 8.45 11.93
C GLU A 17 -2.17 7.12 11.72
N LYS A 18 -3.08 7.03 10.75
CA LYS A 18 -3.77 5.78 10.43
C LYS A 18 -2.81 4.68 9.95
N VAL A 19 -1.85 5.03 9.10
CA VAL A 19 -0.84 4.07 8.65
C VAL A 19 0.01 3.58 9.82
N MET A 20 0.45 4.47 10.72
CA MET A 20 1.24 4.09 11.90
C MET A 20 0.44 3.23 12.87
N GLU A 21 -0.86 3.52 13.07
CA GLU A 21 -1.76 2.71 13.90
C GLU A 21 -1.87 1.27 13.37
N LEU A 22 -2.09 1.09 12.07
CA LEU A 22 -2.23 -0.24 11.45
C LEU A 22 -0.89 -0.98 11.37
N ALA A 23 0.19 -0.27 11.05
CA ALA A 23 1.53 -0.84 11.01
C ALA A 23 2.03 -1.21 12.41
N GLY A 24 1.62 -0.48 13.44
CA GLY A 24 2.10 -0.65 14.81
C GLY A 24 3.54 -0.18 15.03
N ASP A 25 4.09 0.63 14.11
CA ASP A 25 5.45 1.15 14.14
C ASP A 25 5.47 2.67 13.89
N ASP A 26 6.43 3.36 14.50
CA ASP A 26 6.67 4.78 14.22
C ASP A 26 7.50 4.95 12.94
N ILE A 27 6.83 5.33 11.86
CA ILE A 27 7.44 5.54 10.54
C ILE A 27 8.36 6.77 10.51
N ASN A 28 8.23 7.70 11.47
CA ASN A 28 9.05 8.92 11.51
C ASN A 28 10.52 8.63 11.82
N ILE A 29 10.85 7.45 12.38
CA ILE A 29 12.23 7.05 12.62
C ILE A 29 12.99 6.71 11.32
N CYS A 30 12.28 6.58 10.19
CA CYS A 30 12.89 6.32 8.90
C CYS A 30 13.74 7.51 8.42
N TYR A 31 15.03 7.27 8.30
CA TYR A 31 16.07 8.17 7.80
C TYR A 31 16.47 7.98 6.33
N GLN A 32 15.66 7.27 5.53
CA GLN A 32 15.83 7.15 4.08
C GLN A 32 17.14 6.48 3.60
N CYS A 33 17.63 5.45 4.31
CA CYS A 33 18.85 4.71 3.91
C CYS A 33 18.74 3.92 2.59
N GLY A 34 17.54 3.54 2.16
CA GLY A 34 17.31 2.84 0.88
C GLY A 34 17.53 1.32 0.87
N GLU A 35 17.98 0.71 1.98
CA GLU A 35 18.24 -0.74 2.09
C GLU A 35 17.01 -1.58 1.67
N CYS A 36 15.82 -1.12 2.06
CA CYS A 36 14.57 -1.79 1.72
C CYS A 36 14.29 -1.82 0.21
N SER A 37 14.67 -0.78 -0.51
CA SER A 37 14.50 -0.70 -1.96
C SER A 37 15.58 -1.48 -2.69
N GLY A 38 16.82 -1.44 -2.21
CA GLY A 38 17.92 -2.24 -2.77
C GLY A 38 17.73 -3.75 -2.59
N GLY A 39 17.06 -4.17 -1.51
CA GLY A 39 16.75 -5.57 -1.24
C GLY A 39 15.44 -6.10 -1.83
N CYS A 40 14.60 -5.25 -2.43
CA CYS A 40 13.28 -5.66 -2.91
C CYS A 40 13.39 -6.42 -4.25
N PRO A 41 12.95 -7.69 -4.34
CA PRO A 41 13.00 -8.45 -5.59
C PRO A 41 12.04 -7.88 -6.66
N GLU A 42 10.93 -7.29 -6.23
CA GLU A 42 9.90 -6.72 -7.11
C GLU A 42 10.15 -5.25 -7.48
N ALA A 43 11.29 -4.67 -7.08
CA ALA A 43 11.57 -3.24 -7.24
C ALA A 43 11.37 -2.72 -8.67
N ALA A 44 11.71 -3.54 -9.68
CA ALA A 44 11.60 -3.18 -11.08
C ALA A 44 10.15 -3.08 -11.59
N ALA A 45 9.20 -3.72 -10.92
CA ALA A 45 7.78 -3.69 -11.30
C ALA A 45 7.00 -2.60 -10.55
N MET A 46 7.54 -2.05 -9.45
CA MET A 46 6.85 -1.09 -8.58
C MET A 46 6.87 0.34 -9.14
N ASP A 47 5.74 1.05 -9.04
CA ASP A 47 5.65 2.48 -9.38
C ASP A 47 6.49 3.36 -8.43
N LEU A 48 6.56 2.95 -7.16
CA LEU A 48 7.27 3.62 -6.08
C LEU A 48 8.08 2.58 -5.33
N LEU A 49 9.34 2.88 -5.06
CA LEU A 49 10.18 2.00 -4.26
C LEU A 49 9.78 2.07 -2.78
N PRO A 50 10.06 1.02 -1.97
CA PRO A 50 9.72 1.00 -0.55
C PRO A 50 10.20 2.23 0.23
N ASN A 51 11.42 2.71 0.02
CA ASN A 51 11.90 3.94 0.68
C ASN A 51 11.10 5.19 0.30
N GLN A 52 10.67 5.31 -0.96
CA GLN A 52 9.85 6.41 -1.45
C GLN A 52 8.45 6.38 -0.82
N ILE A 53 7.87 5.18 -0.65
CA ILE A 53 6.63 5.00 0.10
C ILE A 53 6.80 5.49 1.54
N MET A 54 7.85 5.07 2.23
CA MET A 54 8.13 5.54 3.60
C MET A 54 8.24 7.06 3.67
N HIS A 55 8.93 7.68 2.70
CA HIS A 55 9.06 9.13 2.64
C HIS A 55 7.73 9.83 2.43
N LYS A 56 6.90 9.35 1.51
CA LYS A 56 5.58 9.90 1.24
C LYS A 56 4.64 9.77 2.44
N ILE A 57 4.70 8.67 3.17
CA ILE A 57 3.96 8.51 4.43
C ILE A 57 4.41 9.53 5.46
N GLN A 58 5.72 9.78 5.61
CA GLN A 58 6.24 10.82 6.53
C GLN A 58 5.72 12.22 6.18
N LEU A 59 5.57 12.51 4.88
CA LEU A 59 4.98 13.74 4.37
C LEU A 59 3.45 13.79 4.50
N GLY A 60 2.81 12.65 4.83
CA GLY A 60 1.35 12.51 4.86
C GLY A 60 0.71 12.57 3.47
N ASP A 61 1.45 12.22 2.43
CA ASP A 61 0.99 12.24 1.04
C ASP A 61 0.13 11.00 0.76
N ASP A 62 -1.20 11.19 0.77
CA ASP A 62 -2.19 10.12 0.56
C ASP A 62 -2.34 9.70 -0.91
N THR A 63 -1.69 10.39 -1.85
CA THR A 63 -1.65 10.00 -3.27
C THR A 63 -0.97 8.65 -3.49
N ILE A 64 -0.21 8.14 -2.51
CA ILE A 64 0.36 6.79 -2.56
C ILE A 64 -0.70 5.70 -2.69
N LEU A 65 -1.94 5.97 -2.28
CA LEU A 65 -3.04 5.03 -2.41
C LEU A 65 -3.45 4.79 -3.87
N ASP A 66 -3.02 5.62 -4.81
CA ASP A 66 -3.25 5.41 -6.24
C ASP A 66 -2.14 4.57 -6.91
N ALA A 67 -1.05 4.26 -6.21
CA ALA A 67 0.06 3.45 -6.73
C ALA A 67 -0.23 1.94 -6.65
N ASN A 68 0.29 1.14 -7.58
CA ASN A 68 0.22 -0.32 -7.54
C ASN A 68 1.29 -0.97 -6.67
N THR A 69 2.22 -0.18 -6.13
CA THR A 69 3.38 -0.67 -5.36
C THR A 69 3.00 -1.64 -4.24
N TYR A 70 2.00 -1.29 -3.44
CA TYR A 70 1.59 -2.10 -2.29
C TYR A 70 0.79 -3.36 -2.70
N TRP A 71 0.29 -3.42 -3.94
CA TRP A 71 -0.31 -4.63 -4.55
C TRP A 71 0.74 -5.56 -5.15
N ILE A 72 1.83 -5.00 -5.69
CA ILE A 72 2.96 -5.76 -6.24
C ILE A 72 3.80 -6.38 -5.12
N CYS A 73 3.80 -5.77 -3.93
CA CYS A 73 4.52 -6.28 -2.77
C CYS A 73 4.15 -7.75 -2.45
N SER A 74 5.11 -8.65 -2.63
CA SER A 74 4.96 -10.09 -2.35
C SER A 74 5.01 -10.45 -0.87
N SER A 75 5.12 -9.46 0.03
CA SER A 75 5.25 -9.66 1.47
C SER A 75 6.37 -10.63 1.86
N CYS A 76 7.50 -10.60 1.13
CA CYS A 76 8.64 -11.49 1.34
C CYS A 76 9.50 -11.15 2.58
N LEU A 77 9.19 -10.06 3.29
CA LEU A 77 9.80 -9.61 4.56
C LEU A 77 11.29 -9.21 4.49
N VAL A 78 11.94 -9.26 3.34
CA VAL A 78 13.37 -8.91 3.18
C VAL A 78 13.65 -7.47 3.67
N CYS A 79 12.76 -6.53 3.33
CA CYS A 79 12.89 -5.13 3.74
C CYS A 79 12.78 -4.95 5.26
N SER A 80 11.84 -5.63 5.91
CA SER A 80 11.66 -5.59 7.37
C SER A 80 12.85 -6.19 8.09
N ALA A 81 13.35 -7.34 7.63
CA ALA A 81 14.48 -8.04 8.25
C ALA A 81 15.81 -7.24 8.18
N ARG A 82 15.99 -6.43 7.14
CA ARG A 82 17.22 -5.65 6.94
C ARG A 82 17.13 -4.20 7.43
N CYS A 83 15.97 -3.75 7.88
CA CYS A 83 15.81 -2.36 8.30
C CYS A 83 16.70 -2.06 9.52
N PRO A 84 17.69 -1.17 9.42
CA PRO A 84 18.57 -0.83 10.55
C PRO A 84 17.85 -0.06 11.65
N LYS A 85 16.65 0.47 11.36
CA LYS A 85 15.77 1.12 12.34
C LYS A 85 14.72 0.16 12.91
N GLY A 86 14.67 -1.09 12.45
CA GLY A 86 13.74 -2.10 12.92
C GLY A 86 12.28 -1.87 12.49
N ILE A 87 12.03 -1.11 11.43
CA ILE A 87 10.67 -0.86 10.94
C ILE A 87 10.15 -2.06 10.15
N ASP A 88 8.94 -2.54 10.46
CA ASP A 88 8.27 -3.57 9.69
C ASP A 88 7.62 -3.00 8.42
N ILE A 89 8.45 -2.79 7.39
CA ILE A 89 8.05 -2.19 6.12
C ILE A 89 7.03 -3.07 5.37
N ALA A 90 7.10 -4.40 5.52
CA ALA A 90 6.10 -5.29 4.95
C ALA A 90 4.71 -5.04 5.54
N LYS A 91 4.63 -4.83 6.86
CA LYS A 91 3.38 -4.47 7.54
C LYS A 91 2.90 -3.05 7.20
N VAL A 92 3.82 -2.12 6.93
CA VAL A 92 3.46 -0.82 6.35
C VAL A 92 2.79 -0.99 4.98
N MET A 93 3.32 -1.85 4.10
CA MET A 93 2.69 -2.14 2.80
C MET A 93 1.30 -2.79 2.96
N GLU A 94 1.15 -3.71 3.92
CA GLU A 94 -0.17 -4.29 4.27
C GLU A 94 -1.16 -3.22 4.74
N SER A 95 -0.70 -2.28 5.56
CA SER A 95 -1.54 -1.18 6.06
C SER A 95 -2.09 -0.31 4.93
N LEU A 96 -1.30 -0.10 3.87
CA LEU A 96 -1.76 0.60 2.67
C LEU A 96 -2.82 -0.21 1.90
N ARG A 97 -2.64 -1.54 1.78
CA ARG A 97 -3.67 -2.44 1.21
C ARG A 97 -4.97 -2.35 1.99
N GLU A 98 -4.89 -2.40 3.31
CA GLU A 98 -6.06 -2.32 4.18
C GLU A 98 -6.79 -0.97 4.05
N ILE A 99 -6.06 0.15 4.06
CA ILE A 99 -6.65 1.49 3.86
C ILE A 99 -7.32 1.58 2.48
N SER A 100 -6.68 1.04 1.44
CA SER A 100 -7.22 1.03 0.08
C SER A 100 -8.51 0.22 -0.02
N LEU A 101 -8.53 -0.99 0.55
CA LEU A 101 -9.71 -1.86 0.60
C LEU A 101 -10.87 -1.24 1.37
N ARG A 102 -10.59 -0.59 2.51
CA ARG A 102 -11.62 0.06 3.34
C ARG A 102 -12.29 1.27 2.65
N LYS A 103 -11.74 1.82 1.56
CA LYS A 103 -12.37 2.89 0.77
C LYS A 103 -13.59 2.44 -0.06
N LYS A 104 -14.03 1.17 0.06
CA LYS A 104 -15.27 0.62 -0.55
C LYS A 104 -15.38 0.77 -2.07
N LYS A 105 -14.27 0.64 -2.79
CA LYS A 105 -14.31 0.53 -4.25
C LYS A 105 -14.53 -0.94 -4.62
N ASN A 106 -15.75 -1.27 -5.03
CA ASN A 106 -16.06 -2.56 -5.63
C ASN A 106 -15.49 -2.59 -7.05
N TYR A 107 -14.37 -3.27 -7.22
CA TYR A 107 -13.74 -3.47 -8.54
C TYR A 107 -14.49 -4.53 -9.35
N VAL A 108 -15.19 -5.45 -8.68
CA VAL A 108 -16.09 -6.42 -9.30
C VAL A 108 -17.53 -6.08 -8.92
N LYS A 109 -18.40 -6.01 -9.92
CA LYS A 109 -19.84 -5.86 -9.72
C LYS A 109 -20.51 -7.17 -10.09
N LEU A 110 -21.26 -7.76 -9.15
CA LEU A 110 -22.01 -9.00 -9.39
C LEU A 110 -23.00 -8.81 -10.54
N GLU A 111 -23.55 -7.62 -10.66
CA GLU A 111 -24.54 -7.26 -11.68
C GLU A 111 -23.92 -7.15 -13.09
N ALA A 112 -22.60 -7.10 -13.19
CA ALA A 112 -21.88 -7.01 -14.46
C ALA A 112 -21.45 -8.37 -15.02
N LEU A 113 -21.62 -9.46 -14.27
CA LEU A 113 -21.29 -10.81 -14.73
C LEU A 113 -22.44 -11.39 -15.56
N SER A 114 -22.13 -11.85 -16.77
CA SER A 114 -23.09 -12.55 -17.63
C SER A 114 -23.33 -13.98 -17.09
N LYS A 115 -24.38 -14.66 -17.59
CA LYS A 115 -24.64 -16.04 -17.18
C LYS A 115 -23.53 -16.98 -17.65
N GLU A 116 -22.94 -16.65 -18.79
CA GLU A 116 -21.83 -17.35 -19.40
C GLU A 116 -20.57 -17.23 -18.52
N ASP A 117 -20.26 -16.02 -18.01
CA ASP A 117 -19.12 -15.81 -17.10
C ASP A 117 -19.27 -16.64 -15.80
N LEU A 118 -20.50 -16.78 -15.30
CA LEU A 118 -20.77 -17.54 -14.07
C LEU A 118 -20.62 -19.05 -14.25
N GLU A 119 -20.82 -19.57 -15.46
CA GLU A 119 -20.64 -20.98 -15.78
C GLU A 119 -19.16 -21.33 -16.04
N GLU A 120 -18.38 -20.41 -16.60
CA GLU A 120 -16.95 -20.62 -16.86
C GLU A 120 -16.07 -20.39 -15.63
N LEU A 121 -16.42 -19.44 -14.76
CA LEU A 121 -15.58 -19.08 -13.63
C LEU A 121 -15.65 -20.13 -12.52
N PRO A 122 -14.50 -20.68 -12.07
CA PRO A 122 -14.51 -21.58 -10.93
C PRO A 122 -14.93 -20.82 -9.67
N GLN A 123 -15.75 -21.47 -8.83
CA GLN A 123 -16.32 -20.88 -7.61
C GLN A 123 -15.24 -20.29 -6.68
N ILE A 124 -14.06 -20.90 -6.63
CA ILE A 124 -12.93 -20.40 -5.84
C ILE A 124 -12.39 -19.06 -6.35
N ALA A 125 -12.40 -18.81 -7.66
CA ALA A 125 -12.01 -17.54 -8.24
C ALA A 125 -12.99 -16.45 -7.84
N LEU A 126 -14.30 -16.71 -7.94
CA LEU A 126 -15.35 -15.79 -7.50
C LEU A 126 -15.20 -15.43 -6.01
N ILE A 127 -15.08 -16.42 -5.12
CA ILE A 127 -14.92 -16.18 -3.68
C ILE A 127 -13.64 -15.38 -3.39
N SER A 128 -12.53 -15.73 -4.05
CA SER A 128 -11.26 -15.02 -3.85
C SER A 128 -11.31 -13.57 -4.33
N SER A 129 -11.95 -13.33 -5.47
CA SER A 129 -12.14 -12.01 -6.06
C SER A 129 -13.07 -11.18 -5.18
N PHE A 130 -14.20 -11.70 -4.73
CA PHE A 130 -15.08 -10.94 -3.85
C PHE A 130 -14.41 -10.60 -2.51
N LYS A 131 -13.67 -11.55 -1.93
CA LYS A 131 -12.94 -11.29 -0.68
C LYS A 131 -11.82 -10.25 -0.83
N LYS A 132 -11.23 -10.11 -2.03
CA LYS A 132 -10.08 -9.22 -2.28
C LYS A 132 -10.41 -7.93 -3.03
N GLN A 133 -11.53 -7.88 -3.74
CA GLN A 133 -11.84 -6.85 -4.73
C GLN A 133 -13.23 -6.23 -4.53
N THR A 134 -14.00 -6.70 -3.55
CA THR A 134 -15.27 -6.09 -3.13
C THR A 134 -15.30 -5.89 -1.62
N SER A 135 -16.07 -4.91 -1.17
CA SER A 135 -16.14 -4.44 0.22
C SER A 135 -17.49 -4.71 0.87
#